data_AF-A0AAD6TFG2-F1
#
_entry.id   AF-A0AAD6TFG2-F1
#
_cell.length_a   1.000
_cell.length_b   1.000
_cell.length_c   1.000
_cell.angle_alpha   90.00
_cell.angle_beta   90.00
_cell.angle_gamma   90.00
#
_symmetry.space_group_name_H-M   'P 1'
#
loop_
_entity.id
_entity.type
_entity.pdbx_description
1 polymer ?
#
loop_
_entity_poly.entity_id
_entity_poly.type
_entity_poly.pdbx_seq_one_letter_code
_entity_poly.pdbx_strand_id
1 'polypeptide(L)'
;MALFAAWYLLVQVSPQSSVKSFRGYFHLAEGCGARWSASLEDSFNRYQSGHQGYWMDLTLVLGKLWQPVVLPSLTVLTPEKCIALAKEVHTTALKFLDAEVHASTRLYMLHGRLEPLKDEVPKKITVVLRHYLQLVTNSNHRKAITRLLVSQHPLAIERMRYKQRYHRVEVLRDQRLCRFGCREVETVEHALFFCKKSAALVSR
;
A
#
# COMPACT_ATOMS: atom_id res chain seq x y z
N MET A 1 -20.68 11.09 -21.76
CA MET A 1 -19.66 11.68 -20.86
C MET A 1 -19.50 10.90 -19.55
N ALA A 2 -20.56 10.56 -18.80
CA ALA A 2 -20.49 9.74 -17.56
C ALA A 2 -19.76 8.40 -17.72
N LEU A 3 -19.88 7.81 -18.90
CA LEU A 3 -19.30 6.53 -19.30
C LEU A 3 -17.76 6.53 -19.35
N PHE A 4 -17.13 7.67 -19.65
CA PHE A 4 -15.67 7.77 -19.71
C PHE A 4 -15.04 7.76 -18.31
N ALA A 5 -15.77 8.25 -17.31
CA ALA A 5 -15.30 8.30 -15.93
C ALA A 5 -15.55 6.98 -15.17
N ALA A 6 -16.60 6.22 -15.53
CA ALA A 6 -16.78 4.84 -15.06
C ALA A 6 -15.68 3.92 -15.64
N TRP A 7 -15.28 4.14 -16.91
CA TRP A 7 -14.11 3.50 -17.53
C TRP A 7 -12.81 3.83 -16.78
N TYR A 8 -12.61 5.10 -16.40
CA TYR A 8 -11.43 5.52 -15.62
C TYR A 8 -11.35 4.85 -14.23
N LEU A 9 -12.49 4.71 -13.55
CA LEU A 9 -12.61 3.99 -12.26
C LEU A 9 -12.23 2.51 -12.38
N LEU A 10 -12.68 1.82 -13.44
CA LEU A 10 -12.38 0.39 -13.64
C LEU A 10 -10.92 0.15 -14.04
N VAL A 11 -10.28 1.08 -14.75
CA VAL A 11 -8.88 0.97 -15.17
C VAL A 11 -7.89 1.25 -14.02
N GLN A 12 -8.22 2.16 -13.09
CA GLN A 12 -7.33 2.53 -11.98
C GLN A 12 -7.32 1.52 -10.82
N VAL A 13 -8.39 0.72 -10.65
CA VAL A 13 -8.56 -0.18 -9.50
C VAL A 13 -7.82 -1.52 -9.65
N SER A 14 -7.25 -1.85 -10.81
CA SER A 14 -6.62 -3.17 -11.04
C SER A 14 -5.15 -3.11 -11.53
N PRO A 15 -4.17 -2.81 -10.66
CA PRO A 15 -2.79 -3.17 -10.92
C PRO A 15 -2.56 -4.62 -10.44
N GLN A 16 -2.78 -5.57 -11.36
CA GLN A 16 -2.32 -6.96 -11.31
C GLN A 16 -2.79 -7.83 -10.12
N SER A 17 -3.79 -8.70 -10.36
CA SER A 17 -3.72 -10.14 -9.97
C SER A 17 -4.99 -10.97 -10.20
N SER A 18 -6.09 -10.43 -10.76
CA SER A 18 -7.26 -11.27 -11.13
C SER A 18 -7.73 -11.07 -12.59
N VAL A 19 -6.79 -10.80 -13.49
CA VAL A 19 -7.07 -10.37 -14.88
C VAL A 19 -6.72 -11.48 -15.86
N LYS A 20 -7.52 -12.56 -15.88
CA LYS A 20 -7.61 -13.42 -17.09
C LYS A 20 -8.87 -13.13 -17.91
N SER A 21 -9.96 -12.67 -17.28
CA SER A 21 -11.17 -12.23 -17.98
C SER A 21 -11.05 -10.80 -18.54
N PHE A 22 -10.34 -9.91 -17.85
CA PHE A 22 -10.27 -8.49 -18.21
C PHE A 22 -9.46 -8.20 -19.48
N ARG A 23 -8.44 -9.00 -19.83
CA ARG A 23 -7.50 -8.69 -20.92
C ARG A 23 -8.10 -8.85 -22.34
N GLY A 24 -9.16 -9.64 -22.48
CA GLY A 24 -9.80 -9.91 -23.78
C GLY A 24 -10.53 -8.72 -24.41
N TYR A 25 -10.88 -7.70 -23.63
CA TYR A 25 -11.71 -6.58 -24.09
C TYR A 25 -10.97 -5.23 -24.21
N PHE A 26 -9.70 -5.16 -23.78
CA PHE A 26 -8.91 -3.91 -23.86
C PHE A 26 -8.63 -3.46 -25.30
N HIS A 27 -8.62 -4.36 -26.29
CA HIS A 27 -8.43 -4.02 -27.70
C HIS A 27 -9.67 -3.49 -28.42
N LEU A 28 -10.84 -3.40 -27.76
CA LEU A 28 -12.11 -2.97 -28.37
C LEU A 28 -12.58 -1.58 -27.93
N ALA A 29 -11.79 -0.87 -27.10
CA ALA A 29 -12.23 0.35 -26.42
C ALA A 29 -12.23 1.63 -27.29
N GLU A 30 -11.55 1.64 -28.44
CA GLU A 30 -11.45 2.85 -29.29
C GLU A 30 -12.65 3.07 -30.23
N GLY A 31 -13.64 2.16 -30.26
CA GLY A 31 -14.77 2.25 -31.20
C GLY A 31 -16.18 1.96 -30.67
N CYS A 32 -16.40 1.74 -29.37
CA CYS A 32 -17.64 1.08 -28.90
C CYS A 32 -18.30 1.68 -27.65
N GLY A 33 -18.40 3.01 -27.53
CA GLY A 33 -19.00 3.68 -26.36
C GLY A 33 -20.44 3.23 -26.01
N ALA A 34 -21.26 2.84 -27.00
CA ALA A 34 -22.65 2.42 -26.80
C ALA A 34 -22.81 1.01 -26.22
N ARG A 35 -21.82 0.12 -26.38
CA ARG A 35 -21.89 -1.26 -25.87
C ARG A 35 -21.63 -1.33 -24.37
N TRP A 36 -20.84 -0.40 -23.85
CA TRP A 36 -20.53 -0.31 -22.42
C TRP A 36 -21.66 0.29 -21.58
N SER A 37 -22.43 1.25 -22.13
CA SER A 37 -23.61 1.80 -21.43
C SER A 37 -24.69 0.75 -21.23
N ALA A 38 -25.01 -0.02 -22.27
CA ALA A 38 -26.01 -1.08 -22.18
C ALA A 38 -25.60 -2.16 -21.15
N SER A 39 -24.33 -2.54 -21.10
CA SER A 39 -23.83 -3.50 -20.11
C SER A 39 -23.85 -2.97 -18.68
N LEU A 40 -23.62 -1.66 -18.48
CA LEU A 40 -23.65 -1.04 -17.17
C LEU A 40 -25.10 -0.90 -16.65
N GLU A 41 -26.01 -0.49 -17.52
CA GLU A 41 -27.45 -0.42 -17.25
C GLU A 41 -28.02 -1.81 -16.92
N ASP A 42 -27.68 -2.83 -17.71
CA ASP A 42 -28.07 -4.21 -17.42
C ASP A 42 -27.55 -4.67 -16.06
N SER A 43 -26.27 -4.41 -15.75
CA SER A 43 -25.72 -4.77 -14.43
C SER A 43 -26.41 -4.03 -13.28
N PHE A 44 -26.85 -2.79 -13.49
CA PHE A 44 -27.58 -2.02 -12.49
C PHE A 44 -29.01 -2.56 -12.29
N ASN A 45 -29.71 -2.90 -13.37
CA ASN A 45 -31.05 -3.48 -13.31
C ASN A 45 -31.04 -4.85 -12.61
N ARG A 46 -30.01 -5.66 -12.86
CA ARG A 46 -29.80 -6.94 -12.15
C ARG A 46 -29.59 -6.72 -10.66
N TYR A 47 -28.78 -5.73 -10.28
CA TYR A 47 -28.59 -5.36 -8.89
C TYR A 47 -29.90 -4.94 -8.20
N GLN A 48 -30.72 -4.11 -8.85
CA GLN A 48 -32.04 -3.73 -8.31
C GLN A 48 -32.96 -4.94 -8.12
N SER A 49 -32.85 -5.93 -9.02
CA SER A 49 -33.60 -7.17 -8.95
C SER A 49 -33.01 -8.19 -7.95
N GLY A 50 -32.00 -7.82 -7.16
CA GLY A 50 -31.35 -8.68 -6.16
C GLY A 50 -30.41 -9.74 -6.73
N HIS A 51 -30.02 -9.63 -8.00
CA HIS A 51 -29.14 -10.59 -8.66
C HIS A 51 -27.69 -10.12 -8.66
N GLN A 52 -26.76 -11.09 -8.67
CA GLN A 52 -25.33 -10.84 -8.74
C GLN A 52 -24.92 -10.20 -10.07
N GLY A 53 -23.90 -9.34 -10.02
CA GLY A 53 -23.32 -8.65 -11.17
C GLY A 53 -22.29 -7.61 -10.74
N TYR A 54 -21.64 -6.95 -11.71
CA TYR A 54 -20.57 -5.99 -11.44
C TYR A 54 -20.97 -4.86 -10.49
N TRP A 55 -22.21 -4.36 -10.61
CA TRP A 55 -22.72 -3.33 -9.72
C TRP A 55 -22.82 -3.81 -8.26
N MET A 56 -23.25 -5.06 -8.04
CA MET A 56 -23.30 -5.67 -6.72
C MET A 56 -21.89 -5.85 -6.15
N ASP A 57 -20.97 -6.36 -6.97
CA ASP A 57 -19.57 -6.55 -6.56
C ASP A 57 -18.90 -5.23 -6.18
N LEU A 58 -19.09 -4.18 -6.98
CA LEU A 58 -18.59 -2.85 -6.66
C LEU A 58 -19.18 -2.33 -5.35
N THR A 59 -20.49 -2.46 -5.15
CA THR A 59 -21.16 -2.04 -3.91
C THR A 59 -20.59 -2.79 -2.70
N LEU A 60 -20.38 -4.10 -2.83
CA LEU A 60 -19.81 -4.93 -1.76
C LEU A 60 -18.35 -4.59 -1.47
N VAL A 61 -17.53 -4.39 -2.49
CA VAL A 61 -16.10 -4.05 -2.33
C VAL A 61 -15.96 -2.67 -1.70
N LEU A 62 -16.70 -1.67 -2.18
CA LEU A 62 -16.68 -0.32 -1.63
C LEU A 62 -17.22 -0.27 -0.19
N GLY A 63 -18.20 -1.10 0.13
CA GLY A 63 -18.71 -1.26 1.50
C GLY A 63 -17.75 -1.97 2.47
N LYS A 64 -16.78 -2.75 1.95
CA LYS A 64 -15.76 -3.44 2.76
C LYS A 64 -14.48 -2.64 2.96
N LEU A 65 -14.38 -1.45 2.38
CA LEU A 65 -13.24 -0.56 2.63
C LEU A 65 -13.18 -0.15 4.10
N TRP A 66 -11.97 0.17 4.58
CA TRP A 66 -11.75 0.63 5.95
C TRP A 66 -12.64 1.83 6.34
N GLN A 67 -12.89 2.71 5.38
CA GLN A 67 -14.02 3.65 5.43
C GLN A 67 -14.97 3.27 4.27
N PRO A 68 -16.20 2.83 4.56
CA PRO A 68 -17.15 2.44 3.53
C PRO A 68 -17.45 3.61 2.58
N VAL A 69 -17.35 3.36 1.28
CA VAL A 69 -17.70 4.32 0.24
C VAL A 69 -19.01 3.89 -0.42
N VAL A 70 -19.97 4.79 -0.56
CA VAL A 70 -21.28 4.46 -1.13
C VAL A 70 -21.25 4.69 -2.64
N LEU A 71 -21.58 3.65 -3.41
CA LEU A 71 -21.78 3.77 -4.84
C LEU A 71 -23.15 4.42 -5.11
N PRO A 72 -23.21 5.63 -5.71
CA PRO A 72 -24.48 6.27 -6.02
C PRO A 72 -25.20 5.54 -7.16
N SER A 73 -26.53 5.65 -7.18
CA SER A 73 -27.39 5.07 -8.23
C SER A 73 -26.96 5.51 -9.63
N LEU A 74 -27.12 4.64 -10.64
CA LEU A 74 -26.76 4.92 -12.03
C LEU A 74 -27.43 6.18 -12.57
N THR A 75 -28.68 6.44 -12.16
CA THR A 75 -29.45 7.64 -12.55
C THR A 75 -28.83 8.95 -12.10
N VAL A 76 -28.04 8.91 -11.02
CA VAL A 76 -27.43 10.07 -10.37
C VAL A 76 -25.93 10.17 -10.73
N LEU A 77 -25.38 9.14 -11.37
CA LEU A 77 -23.97 8.99 -11.68
C LEU A 77 -23.58 9.88 -12.88
N THR A 78 -22.80 10.92 -12.59
CA THR A 78 -22.21 11.81 -13.60
C THR A 78 -20.71 11.56 -13.70
N PRO A 79 -20.03 11.99 -14.79
CA PRO A 79 -18.59 11.74 -14.90
C PRO A 79 -17.79 12.41 -13.78
N GLU A 80 -18.24 13.58 -13.33
CA GLU A 80 -17.62 14.32 -12.22
C GLU A 80 -17.74 13.52 -10.91
N LYS A 81 -18.89 12.89 -10.68
CA LYS A 81 -19.10 12.03 -9.51
C LYS A 81 -18.27 10.75 -9.56
N CYS A 82 -18.11 10.14 -10.74
CA CYS A 82 -17.18 9.02 -10.92
C CYS A 82 -15.74 9.42 -10.57
N ILE A 83 -15.27 10.58 -11.04
CA ILE A 83 -13.93 11.09 -10.71
C ILE A 83 -13.83 11.37 -9.20
N ALA A 84 -14.86 11.95 -8.59
CA ALA A 84 -14.91 12.19 -7.15
C ALA A 84 -14.86 10.88 -6.35
N LEU A 85 -15.62 9.87 -6.77
CA LEU A 85 -15.62 8.53 -6.16
C LEU A 85 -14.25 7.87 -6.25
N ALA A 86 -13.59 7.97 -7.41
CA ALA A 86 -12.23 7.44 -7.60
C ALA A 86 -11.24 8.09 -6.64
N LYS A 87 -11.32 9.42 -6.51
CA LYS A 87 -10.50 10.19 -5.57
C LYS A 87 -10.81 9.80 -4.13
N GLU A 88 -12.07 9.61 -3.77
CA GLU A 88 -12.48 9.21 -2.42
C GLU A 88 -11.93 7.82 -2.04
N VAL A 89 -12.05 6.85 -2.94
CA VAL A 89 -11.47 5.50 -2.75
C VAL A 89 -9.96 5.59 -2.58
N HIS A 90 -9.28 6.34 -3.44
CA HIS A 90 -7.84 6.53 -3.36
C HIS A 90 -7.41 7.19 -2.04
N THR A 91 -8.09 8.27 -1.64
CA THR A 91 -7.82 8.95 -0.36
C THR A 91 -8.07 8.03 0.83
N THR A 92 -9.14 7.24 0.81
CA THR A 92 -9.46 6.27 1.87
C THR A 92 -8.37 5.21 1.98
N ALA A 93 -7.91 4.66 0.84
CA ALA A 93 -6.81 3.71 0.81
C ALA A 93 -5.50 4.30 1.37
N LEU A 94 -5.18 5.54 1.02
CA LEU A 94 -4.00 6.23 1.57
C LEU A 94 -4.10 6.45 3.08
N LYS A 95 -5.27 6.85 3.59
CA LYS A 95 -5.47 7.02 5.04
C LYS A 95 -5.38 5.68 5.78
N PHE A 96 -5.91 4.60 5.20
CA PHE A 96 -5.76 3.26 5.74
C PHE A 96 -4.29 2.87 5.85
N LEU A 97 -3.51 3.05 4.78
CA LEU A 97 -2.08 2.77 4.79
C LEU A 97 -1.33 3.63 5.80
N ASP A 98 -1.69 4.91 5.96
CA ASP A 98 -1.13 5.76 7.01
C ASP A 98 -1.42 5.20 8.41
N ALA A 99 -2.66 4.82 8.68
CA ALA A 99 -3.06 4.24 9.95
C ALA A 99 -2.29 2.93 10.25
N GLU A 100 -2.21 2.01 9.28
CA GLU A 100 -1.49 0.74 9.42
C GLU A 100 0.01 0.94 9.70
N VAL A 101 0.64 1.89 8.99
CA VAL A 101 2.06 2.21 9.20
C VAL A 101 2.27 2.70 10.62
N HIS A 102 1.44 3.64 11.11
CA HIS A 102 1.60 4.26 12.43
C HIS A 102 1.18 3.35 13.58
N ALA A 103 0.22 2.45 13.38
CA ALA A 103 -0.16 1.44 14.36
C ALA A 103 0.92 0.37 14.54
N SER A 104 1.72 0.10 13.50
CA SER A 104 2.74 -0.93 13.52
C SER A 104 4.01 -0.51 14.26
N THR A 105 4.31 -1.19 15.37
CA THR A 105 5.59 -1.04 16.10
C THR A 105 6.80 -1.52 15.30
N ARG A 106 6.59 -2.28 14.21
CA ARG A 106 7.68 -2.72 13.32
C ARG A 106 8.18 -1.56 12.49
N LEU A 107 7.24 -0.81 11.92
CA LEU A 107 7.50 0.25 10.96
C LEU A 107 7.86 1.58 11.64
N TYR A 108 8.43 1.54 12.84
CA TYR A 108 8.79 2.74 13.61
C TYR A 108 9.74 3.65 12.84
N MET A 109 10.61 3.07 12.00
CA MET A 109 11.51 3.83 11.12
C MET A 109 10.79 4.64 10.04
N LEU A 110 9.51 4.35 9.76
CA LEU A 110 8.67 5.09 8.83
C LEU A 110 7.81 6.15 9.52
N HIS A 111 7.73 6.13 10.86
CA HIS A 111 6.90 7.05 11.62
C HIS A 111 7.46 8.47 11.57
N GLY A 112 6.56 9.45 11.47
CA GLY A 112 6.92 10.88 11.57
C GLY A 112 7.85 11.40 10.48
N ARG A 113 8.11 10.64 9.41
CA ARG A 113 9.03 11.03 8.35
C ARG A 113 8.44 12.15 7.48
N LEU A 114 9.22 13.22 7.34
CA LEU A 114 8.93 14.32 6.43
C LEU A 114 9.67 14.10 5.11
N GLU A 115 8.94 14.19 3.99
CA GLU A 115 9.54 14.16 2.67
C GLU A 115 9.89 15.59 2.23
N PRO A 116 11.15 15.87 1.82
CA PRO A 116 11.49 17.14 1.22
C PRO A 116 10.79 17.27 -0.13
N LEU A 117 10.09 18.39 -0.32
CA LEU A 117 9.45 18.76 -1.57
C LEU A 117 10.20 19.97 -2.12
N LYS A 118 10.32 20.05 -3.45
CA LYS A 118 11.00 21.17 -4.10
C LYS A 118 10.20 22.45 -3.82
N ASP A 119 10.87 23.46 -3.26
CA ASP A 119 10.31 24.78 -2.97
C ASP A 119 9.09 24.79 -2.01
N GLU A 120 8.88 23.70 -1.26
CA GLU A 120 7.77 23.56 -0.31
C GLU A 120 8.25 23.09 1.06
N VAL A 121 7.45 23.38 2.10
CA VAL A 121 7.68 22.85 3.45
C VAL A 121 7.60 21.31 3.40
N PRO A 122 8.54 20.58 4.05
CA PRO A 122 8.50 19.13 4.09
C PRO A 122 7.17 18.60 4.62
N LYS A 123 6.58 17.63 3.91
CA LYS A 123 5.26 17.07 4.25
C LYS A 123 5.38 15.61 4.69
N LYS A 124 4.50 15.21 5.60
CA LYS A 124 4.30 13.80 5.93
C LYS A 124 3.56 13.11 4.79
N ILE A 125 4.27 12.29 4.02
CA ILE A 125 3.71 11.50 2.92
C ILE A 125 4.05 10.04 3.18
N THR A 126 3.03 9.19 3.32
CA THR A 126 3.22 7.77 3.70
C THR A 126 3.58 6.91 2.49
N VAL A 127 2.88 7.10 1.38
CA VAL A 127 3.08 6.34 0.14
C VAL A 127 3.84 7.21 -0.86
N VAL A 128 5.17 7.17 -0.81
CA VAL A 128 6.03 7.90 -1.76
C VAL A 128 7.35 7.16 -1.98
N LEU A 129 7.86 7.23 -3.21
CA LEU A 129 9.24 6.84 -3.49
C LEU A 129 10.18 7.91 -2.93
N ARG A 130 10.89 7.55 -1.86
CA ARG A 130 11.74 8.48 -1.13
C ARG A 130 12.95 8.93 -1.96
N HIS A 131 13.33 10.21 -1.83
CA HIS A 131 14.46 10.80 -2.57
C HIS A 131 15.77 10.00 -2.45
N TYR A 132 16.14 9.53 -1.25
CA TYR A 132 17.39 8.78 -1.06
C TYR A 132 17.38 7.43 -1.78
N LEU A 133 16.21 6.84 -2.05
CA LEU A 133 16.14 5.62 -2.86
C LEU A 133 16.42 5.91 -4.34
N GLN A 134 16.20 7.12 -4.81
CA GLN A 134 16.55 7.53 -6.17
C GLN A 134 18.06 7.76 -6.32
N LEU A 135 18.73 8.23 -5.26
CA LEU A 135 20.19 8.46 -5.26
C LEU A 135 21.00 7.15 -5.30
N VAL A 136 20.43 6.03 -4.84
CA VAL A 136 21.13 4.75 -4.80
C VAL A 136 21.03 4.07 -6.16
N THR A 137 22.13 4.07 -6.92
CA THR A 137 22.21 3.51 -8.28
C THR A 137 22.00 1.99 -8.31
N ASN A 138 22.57 1.28 -7.32
CA ASN A 138 22.52 -0.18 -7.26
C ASN A 138 21.15 -0.68 -6.77
N SER A 139 20.49 -1.52 -7.57
CA SER A 139 19.15 -2.06 -7.27
C SER A 139 19.13 -2.95 -6.02
N ASN A 140 20.21 -3.69 -5.74
CA ASN A 140 20.32 -4.54 -4.56
C ASN A 140 20.44 -3.69 -3.29
N HIS A 141 21.15 -2.57 -3.35
CA HIS A 141 21.24 -1.64 -2.23
C HIS A 141 19.90 -0.96 -1.95
N ARG A 142 19.17 -0.54 -3.00
CA ARG A 142 17.78 -0.03 -2.83
C ARG A 142 16.90 -1.04 -2.12
N LYS A 143 16.92 -2.31 -2.56
CA LYS A 143 16.17 -3.40 -1.92
C LYS A 143 16.58 -3.60 -0.46
N ALA A 144 17.88 -3.59 -0.16
CA ALA A 144 18.38 -3.73 1.20
C ALA A 144 17.91 -2.59 2.11
N ILE A 145 17.98 -1.34 1.65
CA ILE A 145 17.50 -0.17 2.40
C ILE A 145 15.99 -0.26 2.62
N THR A 146 15.22 -0.58 1.58
CA THR A 146 13.76 -0.74 1.73
C THR A 146 13.45 -1.83 2.75
N ARG A 147 14.11 -2.99 2.66
CA ARG A 147 13.96 -4.10 3.63
C ARG A 147 14.31 -3.69 5.06
N LEU A 148 15.34 -2.86 5.25
CA LEU A 148 15.67 -2.31 6.57
C LEU A 148 14.52 -1.46 7.11
N LEU A 149 13.98 -0.56 6.28
CA LEU A 149 12.92 0.37 6.69
C LEU A 149 11.56 -0.30 6.95
N VAL A 150 11.25 -1.38 6.21
CA VAL A 150 10.00 -2.14 6.39
C VAL A 150 10.15 -3.33 7.34
N SER A 151 11.24 -3.36 8.11
CA SER A 151 11.47 -4.37 9.15
C SER A 151 11.50 -5.81 8.60
N GLN A 152 12.06 -5.95 7.39
CA GLN A 152 12.28 -7.20 6.67
C GLN A 152 13.78 -7.52 6.59
N HIS A 153 14.44 -7.54 7.75
CA HIS A 153 15.88 -7.71 7.87
C HIS A 153 16.25 -8.77 8.92
N PRO A 154 17.46 -9.35 8.88
CA PRO A 154 17.84 -10.48 9.74
C PRO A 154 18.35 -10.11 11.14
N LEU A 155 18.27 -8.83 11.54
CA LEU A 155 18.65 -8.38 12.88
C LEU A 155 17.71 -8.95 13.97
N ALA A 156 18.23 -9.11 15.18
CA ALA A 156 17.57 -9.78 16.30
C ALA A 156 16.28 -9.08 16.71
N ILE A 157 16.23 -7.73 16.63
CA ILE A 157 15.02 -6.95 16.94
C ILE A 157 13.78 -7.45 16.17
N GLU A 158 13.97 -7.90 14.92
CA GLU A 158 12.90 -8.46 14.09
C GLU A 158 12.92 -9.99 14.05
N ARG A 159 14.10 -10.63 13.91
CA ARG A 159 14.18 -12.10 13.81
C ARG A 159 13.68 -12.81 15.08
N MET A 160 13.91 -12.23 16.26
CA MET A 160 13.45 -12.78 17.54
C MET A 160 12.03 -12.30 17.92
N ARG A 161 11.40 -11.45 17.10
CA ARG A 161 9.98 -11.11 17.24
C ARG A 161 9.08 -12.30 16.85
N TYR A 162 9.51 -13.10 15.89
CA TYR A 162 8.75 -14.27 15.43
C TYR A 162 8.92 -15.43 16.41
N LYS A 163 7.79 -16.06 16.78
CA LYS A 163 7.83 -17.37 17.45
C LYS A 163 8.50 -18.36 16.50
N GLN A 164 9.69 -18.82 16.86
CA GLN A 164 10.39 -19.83 16.06
C GLN A 164 9.75 -21.19 16.32
N ARG A 165 9.80 -22.08 15.33
CA ARG A 165 9.19 -23.43 15.40
C ARG A 165 9.57 -24.21 16.65
N TYR A 166 10.77 -23.97 17.19
CA TYR A 166 11.32 -24.64 18.38
C TYR A 166 11.33 -23.76 19.65
N HIS A 167 10.97 -22.48 19.55
CA HIS A 167 10.90 -21.57 20.69
C HIS A 167 9.47 -21.10 20.89
N ARG A 168 8.82 -21.68 21.91
CA ARG A 168 7.42 -21.38 22.26
C ARG A 168 7.25 -20.03 22.97
N VAL A 169 8.34 -19.47 23.50
CA VAL A 169 8.35 -18.23 24.27
C VAL A 169 8.75 -17.07 23.37
N GLU A 170 7.97 -15.99 23.42
CA GLU A 170 8.30 -14.74 22.76
C GLU A 170 9.53 -14.12 23.43
N VAL A 171 10.55 -13.77 22.64
CA VAL A 171 11.73 -13.08 23.17
C VAL A 171 11.37 -11.62 23.38
N LEU A 172 11.40 -11.18 24.64
CA LEU A 172 11.16 -9.80 25.03
C LEU A 172 12.16 -8.88 24.32
N ARG A 173 11.72 -7.66 23.99
CA ARG A 173 12.52 -6.70 23.22
C ARG A 173 13.92 -6.50 23.79
N ASP A 174 14.02 -6.38 25.11
CA ASP A 174 15.27 -6.09 25.82
C ASP A 174 16.25 -7.28 25.85
N GLN A 175 15.77 -8.48 25.48
CA GLN A 175 16.57 -9.69 25.35
C GLN A 175 17.05 -9.93 23.90
N ARG A 176 16.65 -9.07 22.95
CA ARG A 176 17.04 -9.19 21.52
C ARG A 176 18.42 -8.58 21.31
N LEU A 177 19.44 -9.19 21.90
CA LEU A 177 20.79 -8.64 22.00
C LEU A 177 21.55 -8.62 20.66
N CYS A 178 22.55 -7.74 20.58
CA CYS A 178 23.43 -7.53 19.44
C CYS A 178 24.26 -8.77 19.05
N ARG A 179 24.34 -9.06 17.73
CA ARG A 179 25.17 -10.16 17.19
C ARG A 179 26.67 -9.98 17.41
N PHE A 180 27.13 -8.75 17.59
CA PHE A 180 28.54 -8.44 17.84
C PHE A 180 28.93 -8.64 19.31
N GLY A 181 28.01 -9.11 20.16
CA GLY A 181 28.30 -9.55 21.52
C GLY A 181 28.35 -8.43 22.57
N CYS A 182 27.68 -7.30 22.33
CA CYS A 182 27.37 -6.33 23.39
C CYS A 182 25.99 -6.60 24.01
N ARG A 183 25.74 -6.02 25.19
CA ARG A 183 24.49 -6.18 25.95
C ARG A 183 23.38 -5.20 25.54
N GLU A 184 23.53 -4.55 24.39
CA GLU A 184 22.52 -3.64 23.84
C GLU A 184 21.56 -4.40 22.89
N VAL A 185 20.34 -3.88 22.75
CA VAL A 185 19.35 -4.41 21.81
C VAL A 185 19.82 -4.21 20.37
N GLU A 186 19.70 -5.24 19.53
CA GLU A 186 20.11 -5.19 18.12
C GLU A 186 19.11 -4.43 17.24
N THR A 187 18.97 -3.12 17.49
CA THR A 187 18.25 -2.24 16.57
C THR A 187 19.05 -2.01 15.30
N VAL A 188 18.39 -1.51 14.25
CA VAL A 188 19.05 -1.18 12.98
C VAL A 188 20.12 -0.11 13.20
N GLU A 189 19.81 0.91 13.99
CA GLU A 189 20.72 2.01 14.30
C GLU A 189 21.96 1.52 15.05
N HIS A 190 21.74 0.68 16.07
CA HIS A 190 22.82 0.08 16.83
C HIS A 190 23.73 -0.75 15.92
N ALA A 191 23.17 -1.73 15.21
CA ALA A 191 23.96 -2.68 14.43
C ALA A 191 24.70 -2.05 13.25
N LEU A 192 24.14 -1.00 12.62
CA LEU A 192 24.70 -0.40 11.41
C LEU A 192 25.53 0.87 11.63
N PHE A 193 25.32 1.60 12.72
CA PHE A 193 25.96 2.91 12.90
C PHE A 193 26.73 3.06 14.23
N PHE A 194 26.27 2.43 15.32
CA PHE A 194 26.77 2.77 16.66
C PHE A 194 27.47 1.63 17.40
N CYS A 195 27.43 0.40 16.89
CA CYS A 195 27.98 -0.74 17.63
C CYS A 195 29.50 -0.65 17.79
N LYS A 196 29.94 -0.39 19.02
CA LYS A 196 31.36 -0.32 19.42
C LYS A 196 32.10 -1.66 19.35
N LYS A 197 31.38 -2.77 19.20
CA LYS A 197 31.97 -4.11 19.02
C LYS A 197 32.09 -4.52 17.55
N SER A 198 31.62 -3.69 16.62
CA SER A 198 31.81 -3.91 15.18
C SER A 198 33.15 -3.33 14.75
N ALA A 199 34.10 -4.20 14.39
CA ALA A 199 35.41 -3.77 13.88
C ALA A 199 35.29 -2.80 12.70
N ALA A 200 34.35 -3.05 11.78
CA ALA A 200 34.13 -2.22 10.58
C ALA A 200 33.56 -0.83 10.88
N LEU A 201 32.93 -0.61 12.04
CA LEU A 201 32.41 0.70 12.44
C LEU A 201 33.41 1.48 13.28
N VAL A 202 34.22 0.79 14.08
CA VAL A 202 35.25 1.41 14.94
C VAL A 202 36.49 1.81 14.13
N SER A 203 36.75 1.16 13.00
CA SER A 203 37.88 1.49 12.11
C SER A 203 37.60 2.65 11.15
N ARG A 204 36.59 3.49 11.42
CA ARG A 204 36.26 4.69 10.63
C ARG A 204 36.85 5.94 11.26
#